data_AF-A0A1E1WKB1-F1
#
_entry.id   AF-A0A1E1WKB1-F1
#
_cell.length_a   1.000
_cell.length_b   1.000
_cell.length_c   1.000
_cell.angle_alpha   90.00
_cell.angle_beta   90.00
_cell.angle_gamma   90.00
#
_symmetry.space_group_name_H-M   'P 1'
#
loop_
_entity.id
_entity.type
_entity.pdbx_description
1 polymer ?
#
loop_
_entity_poly.entity_id
_entity_poly.type
_entity_poly.pdbx_seq_one_letter_code
_entity_poly.pdbx_strand_id
1 'polypeptide(L)'
;MTEMPPYLTVKDEEKNSGQTDSDSSDIDDWDMPLCFDKPRHTEPIKGAERVEHSWRVKEKYKTHCVALVLCLNVGVDPPDVVKTQPCARLECWIDPNSLSPSKALESIGHALQAQYERWQPRARYKQSLDPTSDEVKKLCCSLRRNAKDERVLFHYNGHGVPKPTAQGEIWVFNRAYTQYIPLSMYDLQTWMGAPSLYVYDCSSAGIIVENFKTFAEQHEREQLQAGAPTA
;
A
#
# COMPACT_ATOMS: atom_id res chain seq x y z
N MET A 1 9.46 -9.91 -18.19
CA MET A 1 9.90 -10.90 -19.17
C MET A 1 11.24 -10.43 -19.69
N THR A 2 12.31 -10.90 -19.06
CA THR A 2 13.70 -10.59 -19.45
C THR A 2 14.12 -11.61 -20.49
N GLU A 3 14.24 -11.17 -21.75
CA GLU A 3 14.76 -12.03 -22.81
C GLU A 3 16.21 -12.42 -22.51
N MET A 4 16.46 -13.72 -22.49
CA MET A 4 17.80 -14.29 -22.43
C MET A 4 18.50 -14.02 -23.77
N PRO A 5 19.77 -13.59 -23.79
CA PRO A 5 20.48 -13.42 -25.05
C PRO A 5 20.64 -14.78 -25.75
N PRO A 6 20.58 -14.83 -27.10
CA PRO A 6 20.59 -16.09 -27.83
C PRO A 6 21.92 -16.80 -27.62
N TYR A 7 21.84 -18.10 -27.31
CA TYR A 7 22.99 -18.99 -27.23
C TYR A 7 23.66 -19.06 -28.62
N LEU A 8 24.90 -18.60 -28.72
CA LEU A 8 25.71 -18.80 -29.93
C LEU A 8 25.97 -20.29 -30.07
N THR A 9 25.29 -20.93 -31.01
CA THR A 9 25.60 -22.30 -31.42
C THR A 9 27.03 -22.33 -31.95
N VAL A 10 27.91 -23.04 -31.25
CA VAL A 10 29.23 -23.40 -31.76
C VAL A 10 28.98 -24.21 -33.03
N LYS A 11 29.33 -23.63 -34.19
CA LYS A 11 29.37 -24.40 -35.45
C LYS A 11 30.57 -25.33 -35.32
N ASP A 12 30.32 -26.59 -35.04
CA ASP A 12 31.31 -27.66 -35.20
C ASP A 12 31.70 -27.70 -36.69
N GLU A 13 32.96 -27.38 -36.98
CA GLU A 13 33.53 -27.51 -38.31
C GLU A 13 33.75 -29.00 -38.63
N GLU A 14 32.78 -29.62 -39.30
CA GLU A 14 33.00 -30.90 -39.97
C GLU A 14 33.94 -30.70 -41.17
N LYS A 15 35.22 -31.07 -40.99
CA LYS A 15 36.15 -31.25 -42.11
C LYS A 15 35.80 -32.51 -42.89
N ASN A 16 35.17 -32.35 -44.06
CA ASN A 16 35.07 -33.42 -45.05
C ASN A 16 36.21 -33.28 -46.08
N SER A 17 37.13 -34.24 -46.10
CA SER A 17 38.22 -34.33 -47.06
C SER A 17 37.72 -34.96 -48.37
N GLY A 18 37.50 -34.14 -49.39
CA GLY A 18 37.27 -34.57 -50.77
C GLY A 18 38.27 -33.89 -51.69
N GLN A 19 39.16 -34.69 -52.28
CA GLN A 19 40.25 -34.25 -53.15
C GLN A 19 39.74 -34.24 -54.61
N THR A 20 39.74 -33.10 -55.28
CA THR A 20 39.60 -32.98 -56.73
C THR A 20 40.56 -31.92 -57.24
N ASP A 21 41.58 -32.36 -57.99
CA ASP A 21 42.51 -31.50 -58.72
C ASP A 21 41.79 -30.89 -59.94
N SER A 22 41.52 -29.58 -59.91
CA SER A 22 41.39 -28.77 -61.11
C SER A 22 41.92 -27.36 -60.87
N ASP A 23 42.80 -26.95 -61.76
CA ASP A 23 43.73 -25.83 -61.70
C ASP A 23 43.04 -24.46 -61.95
N SER A 24 42.23 -24.01 -60.99
CA SER A 24 41.90 -22.59 -60.80
C SER A 24 42.00 -22.29 -59.31
N SER A 25 42.83 -21.32 -58.94
CA SER A 25 42.94 -20.83 -57.57
C SER A 25 41.71 -20.00 -57.20
N ASP A 26 40.52 -20.57 -57.33
CA ASP A 26 39.24 -19.91 -57.03
C ASP A 26 38.89 -20.09 -55.55
N ILE A 27 39.81 -19.66 -54.67
CA ILE A 27 39.36 -19.28 -53.33
C ILE A 27 38.73 -17.90 -53.55
N ASP A 28 37.41 -17.83 -53.50
CA ASP A 28 36.70 -16.55 -53.61
C ASP A 28 37.25 -15.63 -52.51
N ASP A 29 37.48 -14.35 -52.82
CA ASP A 29 38.04 -13.37 -51.87
C ASP A 29 37.16 -13.30 -50.60
N TRP A 30 35.87 -13.61 -50.75
CA TRP A 30 34.90 -13.72 -49.67
C TRP A 30 35.12 -14.89 -48.70
N ASP A 31 35.79 -15.96 -49.15
CA ASP A 31 36.11 -17.14 -48.35
C ASP A 31 37.46 -17.01 -47.62
N MET A 32 38.18 -15.91 -47.85
CA MET A 32 39.46 -15.66 -47.19
C MET A 32 39.24 -15.21 -45.74
N PRO A 33 39.78 -15.93 -44.73
CA PRO A 33 39.57 -15.59 -43.34
C PRO A 33 40.25 -14.26 -42.98
N LEU A 34 39.46 -13.30 -42.53
CA LEU A 34 39.98 -12.01 -42.08
C LEU A 34 40.73 -12.15 -40.75
N CYS A 35 42.06 -12.01 -40.83
CA CYS A 35 42.93 -11.97 -39.67
C CYS A 35 42.83 -10.62 -38.95
N PHE A 36 42.86 -10.65 -37.63
CA PHE A 36 42.80 -9.46 -36.78
C PHE A 36 41.54 -8.58 -36.93
N ASP A 37 40.41 -9.15 -37.39
CA ASP A 37 39.14 -8.43 -37.60
C ASP A 37 38.07 -8.81 -36.56
N LYS A 38 38.39 -8.68 -35.28
CA LYS A 38 37.43 -8.90 -34.18
C LYS A 38 37.38 -7.62 -33.35
N PRO A 39 36.29 -7.34 -32.61
CA PRO A 39 36.17 -6.11 -31.81
C PRO A 39 37.37 -5.85 -30.89
N ARG A 40 37.99 -6.90 -30.34
CA ARG A 40 39.22 -6.80 -29.53
C ARG A 40 40.46 -6.28 -30.27
N HIS A 41 40.45 -6.29 -31.61
CA HIS A 41 41.54 -5.85 -32.48
C HIS A 41 41.23 -4.48 -33.10
N THR A 42 39.96 -4.20 -33.39
CA THR A 42 39.52 -2.96 -34.07
C THR A 42 39.12 -1.87 -33.08
N GLU A 43 38.64 -2.23 -31.89
CA GLU A 43 38.20 -1.29 -30.86
C GLU A 43 39.25 -1.15 -29.75
N PRO A 44 39.43 0.06 -29.19
CA PRO A 44 40.29 0.24 -28.03
C PRO A 44 39.69 -0.51 -26.83
N ILE A 45 40.49 -1.40 -26.23
CA ILE A 45 40.09 -2.17 -25.05
C ILE A 45 39.93 -1.21 -23.87
N LYS A 46 38.69 -0.82 -23.60
CA LYS A 46 38.29 0.05 -22.48
C LYS A 46 37.41 -0.73 -21.51
N GLY A 47 37.49 -0.39 -20.22
CA GLY A 47 36.53 -0.87 -19.25
C GLY A 47 35.14 -0.31 -19.56
N ALA A 48 34.10 -1.13 -19.38
CA ALA A 48 32.73 -0.66 -19.52
C ALA A 48 32.45 0.49 -18.52
N GLU A 49 31.75 1.52 -18.96
CA GLU A 49 31.32 2.59 -18.08
C GLU A 49 30.35 2.05 -17.02
N ARG A 50 30.59 2.44 -15.77
CA ARG A 50 29.73 2.02 -14.66
C ARG A 50 28.44 2.83 -14.69
N VAL A 51 27.34 2.20 -15.09
CA VAL A 51 26.00 2.78 -14.97
C VAL A 51 25.57 2.70 -13.50
N GLU A 52 25.25 3.84 -12.89
CA GLU A 52 24.63 3.85 -11.57
C GLU A 52 23.19 3.34 -11.67
N HIS A 53 22.83 2.38 -10.82
CA HIS A 53 21.47 1.84 -10.79
C HIS A 53 20.76 2.22 -9.48
N SER A 54 19.49 2.61 -9.60
CA SER A 54 18.64 3.04 -8.49
C SER A 54 17.69 1.94 -7.96
N TRP A 55 17.97 0.66 -8.23
CA TRP A 55 17.09 -0.45 -7.84
C TRP A 55 17.00 -0.69 -6.32
N ARG A 56 17.92 -0.13 -5.53
CA ARG A 56 17.92 -0.26 -4.07
C ARG A 56 16.95 0.74 -3.45
N VAL A 57 15.90 0.22 -2.82
CA VAL A 57 15.00 1.00 -1.96
C VAL A 57 15.80 1.56 -0.78
N LYS A 58 15.94 2.89 -0.73
CA LYS A 58 16.72 3.60 0.31
C LYS A 58 16.02 3.58 1.68
N GLU A 59 14.70 3.72 1.68
CA GLU A 59 13.89 3.81 2.90
C GLU A 59 12.99 2.58 3.04
N LYS A 60 13.20 1.81 4.11
CA LYS A 60 12.35 0.67 4.44
C LYS A 60 11.40 1.07 5.55
N TYR A 61 10.17 1.43 5.20
CA TYR A 61 9.13 1.70 6.19
C TYR A 61 8.58 0.40 6.77
N LYS A 62 8.45 0.34 8.09
CA LYS A 62 7.73 -0.73 8.77
C LYS A 62 6.44 -0.17 9.36
N THR A 63 5.38 -0.97 9.35
CA THR A 63 4.17 -0.63 10.11
C THR A 63 4.37 -1.09 11.54
N HIS A 64 4.49 -0.15 12.47
CA HIS A 64 4.76 -0.43 13.88
C HIS A 64 3.48 -0.51 14.72
N CYS A 65 2.49 0.32 14.41
CA CYS A 65 1.25 0.44 15.17
C CYS A 65 0.04 0.34 14.24
N VAL A 66 -1.03 -0.27 14.76
CA VAL A 66 -2.30 -0.47 14.05
C VAL A 66 -3.45 -0.03 14.96
N ALA A 67 -4.24 0.94 14.49
CA ALA A 67 -5.54 1.31 15.05
C ALA A 67 -6.65 0.59 14.29
N LEU A 68 -7.49 -0.16 15.01
CA LEU A 68 -8.70 -0.77 14.48
C LEU A 68 -9.89 -0.03 15.08
N VAL A 69 -10.47 0.89 14.31
CA VAL A 69 -11.64 1.69 14.68
C VAL A 69 -12.86 1.07 14.02
N LEU A 70 -13.74 0.50 14.84
CA LEU A 70 -14.96 -0.15 14.40
C LEU A 70 -16.16 0.68 14.86
N CYS A 71 -16.96 1.17 13.91
CA CYS A 71 -18.19 1.89 14.16
C CYS A 71 -19.35 1.09 13.57
N LEU A 72 -19.86 0.11 14.33
CA LEU A 72 -20.82 -0.89 13.87
C LEU A 72 -22.19 -0.78 14.53
N ASN A 73 -22.29 -0.29 15.77
CA ASN A 73 -23.54 -0.17 16.54
C ASN A 73 -24.48 -1.37 16.33
N VAL A 74 -23.97 -2.56 16.65
CA VAL A 74 -24.58 -3.84 16.26
C VAL A 74 -26.07 -3.90 16.64
N GLY A 75 -26.92 -4.11 15.63
CA GLY A 75 -28.38 -4.22 15.78
C GLY A 75 -29.15 -2.93 15.52
N VAL A 76 -28.47 -1.81 15.26
CA VAL A 76 -29.08 -0.53 14.88
C VAL A 76 -28.51 -0.08 13.54
N ASP A 77 -29.36 -0.02 12.52
CA ASP A 77 -28.95 0.42 11.19
C ASP A 77 -28.92 1.95 11.09
N PRO A 78 -27.93 2.53 10.37
CA PRO A 78 -27.89 3.97 10.15
C PRO A 78 -29.01 4.41 9.19
N PRO A 79 -29.52 5.65 9.33
CA PRO A 79 -30.75 6.11 8.67
C PRO A 79 -30.64 6.23 7.14
N ASP A 80 -29.43 6.23 6.59
CA ASP A 80 -29.11 6.46 5.17
C ASP A 80 -28.88 5.16 4.37
N VAL A 81 -28.95 4.01 5.03
CA VAL A 81 -28.75 2.68 4.42
C VAL A 81 -30.01 1.86 4.56
N VAL A 82 -30.71 1.67 3.43
CA VAL A 82 -31.82 0.72 3.35
C VAL A 82 -31.26 -0.66 3.02
N LYS A 83 -31.34 -1.61 3.96
CA LYS A 83 -30.89 -2.99 3.74
C LYS A 83 -31.93 -3.78 2.95
N THR A 84 -31.47 -4.57 1.98
CA THR A 84 -32.31 -5.51 1.22
C THR A 84 -32.68 -6.74 2.06
N GLN A 85 -33.67 -7.51 1.63
CA GLN A 85 -33.98 -8.83 2.19
C GLN A 85 -33.82 -9.90 1.10
N PRO A 86 -32.79 -10.78 1.16
CA PRO A 86 -31.73 -10.88 2.18
C PRO A 86 -30.66 -9.77 2.06
N CYS A 87 -29.91 -9.52 3.13
CA CYS A 87 -28.74 -8.64 3.14
C CYS A 87 -27.47 -9.42 3.54
N ALA A 88 -26.31 -8.95 3.06
CA ALA A 88 -25.03 -9.40 3.58
C ALA A 88 -24.89 -8.94 5.05
N ARG A 89 -24.48 -9.86 5.93
CA ARG A 89 -24.50 -9.66 7.38
C ARG A 89 -23.21 -10.02 8.09
N LEU A 90 -22.37 -10.84 7.47
CA LEU A 90 -21.14 -11.31 8.12
C LEU A 90 -20.15 -10.15 8.22
N GLU A 91 -19.70 -9.89 9.43
CA GLU A 91 -18.65 -8.93 9.74
C GLU A 91 -17.45 -9.71 10.26
N CYS A 92 -16.30 -9.58 9.58
CA CYS A 92 -15.10 -10.36 9.90
C CYS A 92 -15.34 -11.88 10.05
N TRP A 93 -16.21 -12.44 9.19
CA TRP A 93 -16.64 -13.85 9.20
C TRP A 93 -17.51 -14.29 10.39
N ILE A 94 -18.09 -13.33 11.12
CA ILE A 94 -18.98 -13.56 12.26
C ILE A 94 -20.36 -13.00 11.95
N ASP A 95 -21.42 -13.74 12.25
CA ASP A 95 -22.79 -13.20 12.20
C ASP A 95 -23.06 -12.38 13.47
N PRO A 96 -23.23 -11.05 13.37
CA PRO A 96 -23.46 -10.19 14.52
C PRO A 96 -24.78 -10.49 15.25
N ASN A 97 -25.75 -11.12 14.59
CA ASN A 97 -27.05 -11.45 15.19
C ASN A 97 -27.03 -12.77 16.01
N SER A 98 -25.97 -13.57 15.85
CA SER A 98 -25.82 -14.84 16.58
C SER A 98 -25.41 -14.66 18.04
N LEU A 99 -24.95 -13.46 18.40
CA LEU A 99 -24.44 -13.10 19.73
C LEU A 99 -25.16 -11.86 20.25
N SER A 100 -25.03 -11.57 21.56
CA SER A 100 -25.45 -10.28 22.09
C SER A 100 -24.60 -9.15 21.50
N PRO A 101 -25.15 -7.95 21.20
CA PRO A 101 -24.45 -6.87 20.49
C PRO A 101 -23.04 -6.57 21.02
N SER A 102 -22.86 -6.44 22.33
CA SER A 102 -21.54 -6.18 22.94
C SER A 102 -20.53 -7.29 22.70
N LYS A 103 -20.96 -8.56 22.78
CA LYS A 103 -20.09 -9.73 22.54
C LYS A 103 -19.79 -9.90 21.06
N ALA A 104 -20.76 -9.61 20.19
CA ALA A 104 -20.54 -9.60 18.76
C ALA A 104 -19.44 -8.60 18.39
N LEU A 105 -19.54 -7.37 18.90
CA LEU A 105 -18.57 -6.31 18.63
C LEU A 105 -17.15 -6.66 19.11
N GLU A 106 -17.01 -7.19 20.33
CA GLU A 106 -15.72 -7.66 20.85
C GLU A 106 -15.15 -8.81 20.00
N SER A 107 -15.97 -9.80 19.64
CA SER A 107 -15.55 -10.94 18.83
C SER A 107 -15.13 -10.50 17.41
N ILE A 108 -15.84 -9.56 16.80
CA ILE A 108 -15.49 -8.96 15.50
C ILE A 108 -14.14 -8.22 15.59
N GLY A 109 -13.95 -7.41 16.65
CA GLY A 109 -12.68 -6.72 16.91
C GLY A 109 -11.49 -7.68 17.03
N HIS A 110 -11.65 -8.76 17.80
CA HIS A 110 -10.63 -9.80 17.93
C HIS A 110 -10.37 -10.56 16.63
N ALA A 111 -11.41 -10.90 15.87
CA ALA A 111 -11.26 -11.56 14.58
C ALA A 111 -10.52 -10.67 13.57
N LEU A 112 -10.85 -9.38 13.50
CA LEU A 112 -10.16 -8.42 12.63
C LEU A 112 -8.68 -8.27 13.03
N GLN A 113 -8.40 -8.18 14.32
CA GLN A 113 -7.02 -8.14 14.80
C GLN A 113 -6.24 -9.39 14.37
N ALA A 114 -6.79 -10.59 14.58
CA ALA A 114 -6.15 -11.84 14.17
C ALA A 114 -5.89 -11.90 12.66
N GLN A 115 -6.80 -11.37 11.84
CA GLN A 115 -6.61 -11.29 10.38
C GLN A 115 -5.41 -10.40 10.02
N TYR A 116 -5.25 -9.25 10.67
CA TYR A 116 -4.09 -8.39 10.42
C TYR A 116 -2.79 -8.95 11.02
N GLU A 117 -2.85 -9.61 12.17
CA GLU A 117 -1.68 -10.24 12.81
C GLU A 117 -1.06 -11.31 11.93
N ARG A 118 -1.85 -12.00 11.10
CA ARG A 118 -1.33 -12.92 10.08
C ARG A 118 -0.36 -12.25 9.09
N TRP A 119 -0.58 -10.98 8.76
CA TRP A 119 0.26 -10.21 7.84
C TRP A 119 1.42 -9.51 8.55
N GLN A 120 1.20 -8.98 9.77
CA GLN A 120 2.23 -8.28 10.55
C GLN A 120 2.14 -8.62 12.05
N PRO A 121 2.67 -9.78 12.48
CA PRO A 121 2.51 -10.26 13.86
C PRO A 121 3.25 -9.42 14.91
N ARG A 122 4.22 -8.59 14.51
CA ARG A 122 5.06 -7.79 15.42
C ARG A 122 4.57 -6.36 15.60
N ALA A 123 3.47 -5.96 14.97
CA ALA A 123 2.88 -4.65 15.18
C ALA A 123 2.11 -4.60 16.50
N ARG A 124 1.96 -3.39 17.05
CA ARG A 124 1.13 -3.14 18.22
C ARG A 124 -0.30 -2.81 17.78
N TYR A 125 -1.23 -3.70 18.08
CA TYR A 125 -2.64 -3.55 17.77
C TYR A 125 -3.39 -2.85 18.89
N LYS A 126 -4.28 -1.93 18.52
CA LYS A 126 -5.22 -1.26 19.43
C LYS A 126 -6.60 -1.21 18.79
N GLN A 127 -7.56 -1.83 19.46
CA GLN A 127 -8.96 -1.81 19.06
C GLN A 127 -9.69 -0.66 19.74
N SER A 128 -10.61 -0.04 18.99
CA SER A 128 -11.51 1.01 19.45
C SER A 128 -12.89 0.66 18.92
N LEU A 129 -13.74 0.13 19.80
CA LEU A 129 -15.05 -0.42 19.47
C LEU A 129 -16.12 0.62 19.78
N ASP A 130 -16.88 1.03 18.77
CA ASP A 130 -17.84 2.13 18.78
C ASP A 130 -17.34 3.39 19.53
N PRO A 131 -16.18 3.97 19.12
CA PRO A 131 -15.57 5.01 19.93
C PRO A 131 -16.22 6.38 19.76
N THR A 132 -15.89 7.24 20.71
CA THR A 132 -16.08 8.69 20.63
C THR A 132 -14.93 9.41 19.93
N SER A 133 -15.16 10.63 19.45
CA SER A 133 -14.12 11.45 18.82
C SER A 133 -12.89 11.67 19.71
N ASP A 134 -13.11 11.87 21.02
CA ASP A 134 -12.05 12.01 22.02
C ASP A 134 -11.20 10.74 22.16
N GLU A 135 -11.82 9.57 22.09
CA GLU A 135 -11.13 8.27 22.16
C GLU A 135 -10.30 8.03 20.91
N VAL A 136 -10.86 8.35 19.73
CA VAL A 136 -10.11 8.28 18.46
C VAL A 136 -8.91 9.22 18.49
N LYS A 137 -9.07 10.45 18.99
CA LYS A 137 -7.97 11.41 19.17
C LYS A 137 -6.87 10.85 20.08
N LYS A 138 -7.24 10.39 21.27
CA LYS A 138 -6.28 9.79 22.23
C LYS A 138 -5.57 8.58 21.63
N LEU A 139 -6.29 7.74 20.90
CA LEU A 139 -5.73 6.57 20.22
C LEU A 139 -4.69 6.99 19.18
N CYS A 140 -5.06 7.85 18.23
CA CYS A 140 -4.19 8.29 17.14
C CYS A 140 -2.93 8.97 17.68
N CYS A 141 -3.08 9.94 18.59
CA CYS A 141 -1.94 10.64 19.19
C CYS A 141 -1.05 9.70 20.04
N SER A 142 -1.62 8.67 20.67
CA SER A 142 -0.85 7.66 21.39
C SER A 142 -0.03 6.80 20.44
N LEU A 143 -0.64 6.30 19.35
CA LEU A 143 0.05 5.45 18.38
C LEU A 143 1.15 6.21 17.63
N ARG A 144 0.90 7.45 17.20
CA ARG A 144 1.94 8.30 16.57
C ARG A 144 3.14 8.49 17.49
N ARG A 145 2.92 8.87 18.75
CA ARG A 145 4.03 9.03 19.74
C ARG A 145 4.86 7.76 19.91
N ASN A 146 4.22 6.58 19.85
CA ASN A 146 4.92 5.30 19.96
C ASN A 146 5.68 4.91 18.69
N ALA A 147 5.09 5.17 17.51
CA ALA A 147 5.67 4.80 16.23
C ALA A 147 6.82 5.72 15.79
N LYS A 148 6.87 6.97 16.29
CA LYS A 148 7.86 7.98 15.86
C LYS A 148 7.81 8.15 14.35
N ASP A 149 8.86 7.74 13.64
CA ASP A 149 9.04 7.84 12.19
C ASP A 149 8.54 6.59 11.44
N GLU A 150 8.06 5.57 12.17
CA GLU A 150 7.48 4.37 11.58
C GLU A 150 6.03 4.58 11.17
N ARG A 151 5.55 3.70 10.29
CA ARG A 151 4.19 3.80 9.75
C ARG A 151 3.15 3.38 10.79
N VAL A 152 2.08 4.16 10.89
CA VAL A 152 0.86 3.81 11.65
C VAL A 152 -0.26 3.48 10.68
N LEU A 153 -0.91 2.32 10.87
CA LEU A 153 -2.10 1.93 10.12
C LEU A 153 -3.36 2.33 10.87
N PHE A 154 -4.31 2.97 10.19
CA PHE A 154 -5.62 3.31 10.70
C PHE A 154 -6.67 2.60 9.85
N HIS A 155 -7.30 1.58 10.42
CA HIS A 155 -8.44 0.89 9.81
C HIS A 155 -9.71 1.46 10.40
N TYR A 156 -10.60 1.97 9.56
CA TYR A 156 -11.91 2.47 9.93
C TYR A 156 -12.98 1.66 9.23
N ASN A 157 -13.85 1.03 10.01
CA ASN A 157 -15.08 0.41 9.53
C ASN A 157 -16.27 1.26 9.97
N GLY A 158 -17.06 1.73 9.01
CA GLY A 158 -18.18 2.64 9.24
C GLY A 158 -19.54 2.08 8.84
N HIS A 159 -19.79 0.77 8.97
CA HIS A 159 -21.06 0.17 8.56
C HIS A 159 -22.26 0.49 9.47
N GLY A 160 -22.02 0.87 10.73
CA GLY A 160 -23.05 1.23 11.71
C GLY A 160 -23.34 2.72 11.81
N VAL A 161 -22.78 3.53 10.91
CA VAL A 161 -22.90 5.00 10.92
C VAL A 161 -23.25 5.51 9.52
N PRO A 162 -23.72 6.76 9.39
CA PRO A 162 -24.02 7.32 8.08
C PRO A 162 -22.81 7.36 7.14
N LYS A 163 -23.08 7.48 5.83
CA LYS A 163 -22.05 7.68 4.81
C LYS A 163 -21.21 8.93 5.10
N PRO A 164 -19.92 8.92 4.73
CA PRO A 164 -19.05 10.09 4.81
C PRO A 164 -19.64 11.29 4.07
N THR A 165 -19.40 12.49 4.60
CA THR A 165 -19.93 13.73 4.03
C THR A 165 -19.04 14.26 2.91
N ALA A 166 -19.61 15.04 1.99
CA ALA A 166 -18.84 15.69 0.93
C ALA A 166 -17.84 16.73 1.47
N GLN A 167 -18.06 17.21 2.70
CA GLN A 167 -17.19 18.09 3.46
C GLN A 167 -15.96 17.38 4.04
N GLY A 168 -15.86 16.06 3.85
CA GLY A 168 -14.73 15.27 4.30
C GLY A 168 -14.78 14.99 5.81
N GLU A 169 -15.96 14.56 6.28
CA GLU A 169 -16.16 14.07 7.63
C GLU A 169 -16.54 12.59 7.60
N ILE A 170 -16.01 11.84 8.56
CA ILE A 170 -16.45 10.49 8.90
C ILE A 170 -17.27 10.54 10.20
N TRP A 171 -17.96 9.47 10.54
CA TRP A 171 -18.89 9.47 11.66
C TRP A 171 -18.42 8.55 12.79
N VAL A 172 -18.54 9.03 14.02
CA VAL A 172 -18.29 8.27 15.25
C VAL A 172 -19.47 8.45 16.20
N PHE A 173 -19.42 7.89 17.41
CA PHE A 173 -20.53 7.99 18.36
C PHE A 173 -20.31 9.06 19.43
N ASN A 174 -21.39 9.47 20.08
CA ASN A 174 -21.31 10.09 21.39
C ASN A 174 -21.28 9.01 22.49
N ARG A 175 -20.94 9.38 23.73
CA ARG A 175 -20.83 8.43 24.87
C ARG A 175 -22.12 7.66 25.17
N ALA A 176 -23.27 8.24 24.82
CA ALA A 176 -24.59 7.67 25.08
C ALA A 176 -25.12 6.82 23.91
N TYR A 177 -24.38 6.75 22.79
CA TYR A 177 -24.81 6.08 21.54
C TYR A 177 -26.16 6.57 21.01
N THR A 178 -26.49 7.84 21.24
CA THR A 178 -27.74 8.46 20.79
C THR A 178 -27.58 9.31 19.54
N GLN A 179 -26.35 9.74 19.24
CA GLN A 179 -26.05 10.62 18.12
C GLN A 179 -24.77 10.19 17.43
N TYR A 180 -24.76 10.36 16.11
CA TYR A 180 -23.56 10.30 15.30
C TYR A 180 -22.86 11.66 15.37
N ILE A 181 -21.57 11.64 15.66
CA ILE A 181 -20.73 12.82 15.80
C ILE A 181 -19.79 12.88 14.58
N PRO A 182 -19.75 13.99 13.84
CA PRO A 182 -18.83 14.13 12.72
C PRO A 182 -17.40 14.26 13.23
N LEU A 183 -16.48 13.60 12.54
CA LEU A 183 -15.04 13.66 12.75
C LEU A 183 -14.38 14.13 11.46
N SER A 184 -13.74 15.30 11.51
CA SER A 184 -13.04 15.88 10.38
C SER A 184 -11.83 15.05 9.96
N MET A 185 -11.67 14.85 8.66
CA MET A 185 -10.50 14.18 8.10
C MET A 185 -9.21 14.98 8.30
N TYR A 186 -9.30 16.31 8.34
CA TYR A 186 -8.18 17.19 8.62
C TYR A 186 -7.62 16.96 10.04
N ASP A 187 -8.51 16.82 11.03
CA ASP A 187 -8.12 16.53 12.40
C ASP A 187 -7.48 15.13 12.51
N LEU A 188 -8.06 14.14 11.84
CA LEU A 188 -7.54 12.78 11.81
C LEU A 188 -6.11 12.73 11.23
N GLN A 189 -5.88 13.41 10.10
CA GLN A 189 -4.53 13.53 9.50
C GLN A 189 -3.54 14.15 10.47
N THR A 190 -3.95 15.22 11.16
CA THR A 190 -3.12 15.91 12.16
C THR A 190 -2.75 14.98 13.32
N TRP A 191 -3.69 14.20 13.85
CA TRP A 191 -3.42 13.30 14.98
C TRP A 191 -2.58 12.09 14.59
N MET A 192 -2.78 11.59 13.37
CA MET A 192 -2.09 10.42 12.85
C MET A 192 -0.68 10.73 12.37
N GLY A 193 -0.40 11.93 11.85
CA GLY A 193 0.90 12.35 11.34
C GLY A 193 1.46 11.49 10.20
N ALA A 194 2.67 11.80 9.73
CA ALA A 194 3.39 11.03 8.73
C ALA A 194 4.49 10.16 9.38
N PRO A 195 4.78 8.95 8.86
CA PRO A 195 4.09 8.25 7.78
C PRO A 195 2.86 7.47 8.29
N SER A 196 1.73 7.52 7.57
CA SER A 196 0.50 6.82 7.94
C SER A 196 -0.14 6.09 6.75
N LEU A 197 -0.96 5.07 7.02
CA LEU A 197 -1.73 4.34 6.02
C LEU A 197 -3.16 4.15 6.53
N TYR A 198 -4.12 4.37 5.66
CA TYR A 198 -5.54 4.35 5.99
C TYR A 198 -6.27 3.27 5.21
N VAL A 199 -7.19 2.58 5.87
CA VAL A 199 -8.11 1.61 5.26
C VAL A 199 -9.51 2.03 5.66
N TYR A 200 -10.35 2.37 4.68
CA TYR A 200 -11.73 2.79 4.90
C TYR A 200 -12.67 1.71 4.35
N ASP A 201 -13.37 1.05 5.25
CA ASP A 201 -14.41 0.08 4.95
C ASP A 201 -15.77 0.70 5.33
N CYS A 202 -16.35 1.44 4.38
CA CYS A 202 -17.64 2.06 4.55
C CYS A 202 -18.30 2.33 3.19
N SER A 203 -19.60 2.59 3.22
CA SER A 203 -20.31 3.06 2.03
C SER A 203 -19.75 4.40 1.54
N SER A 204 -19.62 4.57 0.22
CA SER A 204 -19.10 5.80 -0.40
C SER A 204 -17.70 6.24 0.05
N ALA A 205 -16.80 5.29 0.38
CA ALA A 205 -15.43 5.58 0.82
C ALA A 205 -14.59 6.40 -0.18
N GLY A 206 -14.95 6.45 -1.47
CA GLY A 206 -14.27 7.29 -2.47
C GLY A 206 -14.25 8.79 -2.10
N ILE A 207 -15.32 9.28 -1.47
CA ILE A 207 -15.43 10.67 -1.00
C ILE A 207 -14.35 10.98 0.04
N ILE A 208 -14.02 10.00 0.89
CA ILE A 208 -12.95 10.15 1.89
C ILE A 208 -11.61 10.35 1.18
N VAL A 209 -11.32 9.52 0.17
CA VAL A 209 -10.02 9.56 -0.54
C VAL A 209 -9.84 10.86 -1.33
N GLU A 210 -10.90 11.37 -1.95
CA GLU A 210 -10.88 12.65 -2.65
C GLU A 210 -10.57 13.81 -1.69
N ASN A 211 -11.35 13.92 -0.62
CA ASN A 211 -11.15 14.97 0.40
C ASN A 211 -9.81 14.83 1.14
N PHE A 212 -9.31 13.61 1.34
CA PHE A 212 -8.02 13.37 1.97
C PHE A 212 -6.88 14.07 1.22
N LYS A 213 -6.91 14.06 -0.13
CA LYS A 213 -5.89 14.72 -0.96
C LYS A 213 -5.94 16.24 -0.77
N THR A 214 -7.13 16.83 -0.82
CA THR A 214 -7.33 18.26 -0.64
C THR A 214 -6.84 18.74 0.73
N PHE A 215 -7.17 18.00 1.79
CA PHE A 215 -6.69 18.34 3.13
C PHE A 215 -5.19 18.09 3.32
N ALA A 216 -4.61 17.07 2.66
CA ALA A 216 -3.17 16.84 2.70
C ALA A 216 -2.40 18.01 2.06
N GLU A 217 -2.82 18.46 0.88
CA GLU A 217 -2.22 19.65 0.22
C GLU A 217 -2.37 20.91 1.08
N GLN A 218 -3.52 21.09 1.72
CA GLN A 218 -3.73 22.20 2.64
C GLN A 218 -2.77 22.12 3.84
N HIS A 219 -2.64 20.94 4.45
CA HIS A 219 -1.77 20.72 5.60
C HIS A 219 -0.29 20.97 5.24
N GLU A 220 0.16 20.54 4.07
CA GLU A 220 1.51 20.82 3.58
C GLU A 220 1.75 22.33 3.38
N ARG A 221 0.79 23.05 2.79
CA ARG A 221 0.89 24.52 2.62
C ARG A 221 1.01 25.24 3.96
N GLU A 222 0.20 24.84 4.94
CA GLU A 222 0.23 25.43 6.29
C GLU A 222 1.54 25.11 7.02
N GLN A 223 2.06 23.88 6.90
CA GLN A 223 3.37 23.51 7.45
C GLN A 223 4.52 24.31 6.83
N LEU A 224 4.50 24.52 5.51
CA LEU A 224 5.51 25.33 4.82
C LEU A 224 5.48 26.80 5.27
N GLN A 225 4.28 27.35 5.49
CA GLN A 225 4.12 28.72 5.99
C GLN A 225 4.57 28.85 7.45
N ALA A 226 4.28 27.86 8.30
CA ALA A 226 4.71 27.84 9.69
C ALA A 226 6.22 27.58 9.86
N GLY A 227 6.86 26.93 8.88
CA GLY A 227 8.30 26.64 8.85
C GLY A 227 9.16 27.74 8.23
N ALA A 228 8.56 28.82 7.72
CA ALA A 228 9.32 29.97 7.24
C ALA A 228 9.94 30.72 8.43
N PRO A 229 11.27 30.96 8.47
CA PRO A 229 11.85 31.81 9.49
C PRO A 229 11.22 33.19 9.36
N THR A 230 10.61 33.68 10.44
CA THR A 230 10.22 35.09 10.55
C THR A 230 11.46 35.93 10.33
N ALA A 231 11.48 36.67 9.22
CA ALA A 231 12.52 37.65 8.91
C ALA A 231 12.54 38.79 9.93
#